data_AF-S6GQ21-F1
#
_entry.id   AF-S6GQ21-F1
#
_cell.length_a   1.000
_cell.length_b   1.000
_cell.length_c   1.000
_cell.angle_alpha   90.00
_cell.angle_beta   90.00
_cell.angle_gamma   90.00
#
_symmetry.space_group_name_H-M   'P 1'
#
loop_
_entity.id
_entity.type
_entity.pdbx_description
1 polymer ?
#
loop_
_entity_poly.entity_id
_entity_poly.type
_entity_poly.pdbx_seq_one_letter_code
_entity_poly.pdbx_strand_id
1 'polypeptide(L)'
;MVFSSNVFLFLFLPIFLGLYYLSGQRYRNLLLLVASYVFYAWWRVDFLALFAAVTLWNYWIGLKVGAAGVRTKPAQRWLLLGVGVDLCILGYFKYANFGVDSINAMMTSVGLEPFILTHVLLPIGISFYIFESISYIIDVYRGDTPATRNLIDFAAFVAIFPHLIAGPVLRFRDLADQFNNRTHTLDKFSEGCTRFMQGFIKKVFIADTLAVVADHCFALQNPTTGDAWLGALAYTAQLYFDFSGYSDMAIGLGLMMGFRFMENFKQPYISQSITEFWRRWHISLSTWLRDYLYITLGGNRGGTLTTYRNLFLTMLLGGLWHGANITYIVWGAWHGMWLAIEKALGLNTNSRTFNPIRWALTFLLVVMGWVIFRSENLHVAGRMYGAMFSFGDWQLSELNQASITGLQVATLVVAYVTLAFFGLRDFYMNRPADKAASKATPDLGVQADGPANAVAGTIKAVPGDNPGSIHQPGYTVGVEAQVQPAYWVADWPRYAMRALILLLFVASILKLSAQSFSPFLYFQF
;
A
#
# COMPACT_ATOMS: atom_id res chain seq x y z
N MET A 1 5.87 -3.26 -17.79
CA MET A 1 4.68 -4.06 -18.18
C MET A 1 3.61 -3.91 -17.10
N VAL A 2 2.38 -4.37 -17.34
CA VAL A 2 1.30 -4.41 -16.33
C VAL A 2 0.84 -5.85 -16.16
N PHE A 3 0.50 -6.26 -14.93
CA PHE A 3 0.06 -7.64 -14.65
C PHE A 3 -1.23 -8.02 -15.37
N SER A 4 -2.13 -7.05 -15.56
CA SER A 4 -3.38 -7.20 -16.31
C SER A 4 -3.19 -7.02 -17.82
N SER A 5 -2.12 -7.57 -18.41
CA SER A 5 -1.88 -7.52 -19.85
C SER A 5 -1.66 -8.92 -20.43
N ASN A 6 -2.10 -9.14 -21.68
CA ASN A 6 -1.92 -10.40 -22.37
C ASN A 6 -0.42 -10.76 -22.52
N VAL A 7 0.42 -9.75 -22.77
CA VAL A 7 1.88 -9.92 -22.84
C VAL A 7 2.45 -10.41 -21.51
N PHE A 8 2.00 -9.85 -20.38
CA PHE A 8 2.46 -10.34 -19.09
C PHE A 8 2.02 -11.78 -18.81
N LEU A 9 0.72 -12.06 -18.98
CA LEU A 9 0.12 -13.34 -18.62
C LEU A 9 0.61 -14.52 -19.47
N PHE A 10 0.69 -14.34 -20.79
CA PHE A 10 0.90 -15.44 -21.72
C PHE A 10 2.34 -15.52 -22.25
N LEU A 11 3.13 -14.46 -22.12
CA LEU A 11 4.51 -14.43 -22.59
C LEU A 11 5.50 -14.27 -21.44
N PHE A 12 5.49 -13.12 -20.76
CA PHE A 12 6.52 -12.81 -19.76
C PHE A 12 6.49 -13.77 -18.57
N LEU A 13 5.32 -13.97 -17.95
CA LEU A 13 5.21 -14.76 -16.72
C LEU A 13 5.55 -16.25 -16.93
N PRO A 14 5.03 -16.96 -17.96
CA PRO A 14 5.38 -18.36 -18.20
C PRO A 14 6.86 -18.55 -18.52
N ILE A 15 7.44 -17.68 -19.35
CA ILE A 15 8.88 -17.72 -19.69
C ILE A 15 9.70 -17.48 -18.43
N PHE A 16 9.38 -16.43 -17.65
CA PHE A 16 10.09 -16.10 -16.43
C PHE A 16 10.04 -17.27 -15.42
N LEU A 17 8.85 -17.79 -15.11
CA LEU A 17 8.70 -18.90 -14.16
C LEU A 17 9.40 -20.16 -14.67
N GLY A 18 9.28 -20.48 -15.96
CA GLY A 18 9.99 -21.59 -16.58
C GLY A 18 11.51 -21.48 -16.38
N LEU A 19 12.09 -20.33 -16.73
CA LEU A 19 13.52 -20.08 -16.50
C LEU A 19 13.88 -20.07 -15.01
N TYR A 20 13.03 -19.51 -14.15
CA TYR A 20 13.24 -19.45 -12.70
C TYR A 20 13.33 -20.84 -12.07
N TYR A 21 12.42 -21.74 -12.42
CA TYR A 21 12.40 -23.10 -11.89
C TYR A 21 13.45 -24.02 -12.52
N LEU A 22 13.82 -23.79 -13.79
CA LEU A 22 14.95 -24.46 -14.43
C LEU A 22 16.31 -23.96 -13.91
N SER A 23 16.36 -22.73 -13.39
CA SER A 23 17.58 -22.16 -12.82
C SER A 23 17.92 -22.76 -11.45
N GLY A 24 19.20 -23.08 -11.26
CA GLY A 24 19.72 -23.47 -9.94
C GLY A 24 19.63 -22.32 -8.93
N GLN A 25 19.59 -22.66 -7.63
CA GLN A 25 19.43 -21.69 -6.53
C GLN A 25 20.39 -20.49 -6.63
N ARG A 26 21.63 -20.73 -7.10
CA ARG A 26 22.67 -19.72 -7.29
C ARG A 26 22.29 -18.59 -8.26
N TYR A 27 21.49 -18.89 -9.29
CA TYR A 27 21.19 -17.93 -10.37
C TYR A 27 19.81 -17.28 -10.24
N ARG A 28 18.97 -17.73 -9.30
CA ARG A 28 17.60 -17.24 -9.15
C ARG A 28 17.52 -15.75 -8.85
N ASN A 29 18.40 -15.20 -8.01
CA ASN A 29 18.40 -13.76 -7.70
C ASN A 29 18.86 -12.92 -8.89
N LEU A 30 19.86 -13.41 -9.66
CA LEU A 30 20.30 -12.75 -10.88
C LEU A 30 19.20 -12.77 -11.95
N LEU A 31 18.56 -13.91 -12.16
CA LEU A 31 17.45 -14.04 -13.11
C LEU A 31 16.27 -13.15 -12.71
N LEU A 32 15.95 -13.09 -11.41
CA LEU A 32 14.93 -12.18 -10.88
C LEU A 32 15.28 -10.72 -11.15
N LEU A 33 16.53 -10.32 -10.92
CA LEU A 33 17.01 -8.97 -11.21
C LEU A 33 16.90 -8.62 -12.69
N VAL A 34 17.41 -9.50 -13.57
CA VAL A 34 17.36 -9.29 -15.03
C VAL A 34 15.91 -9.21 -15.52
N ALA A 35 15.06 -10.15 -15.11
CA ALA A 35 13.63 -10.14 -15.46
C ALA A 35 12.94 -8.88 -14.96
N SER A 36 13.31 -8.40 -13.77
CA SER A 36 12.77 -7.18 -13.20
C SER A 36 13.17 -5.92 -13.97
N TYR A 37 14.42 -5.84 -14.41
CA TYR A 37 14.89 -4.75 -15.25
C TYR A 37 14.21 -4.78 -16.62
N VAL A 38 14.02 -5.96 -17.23
CA VAL A 38 13.24 -6.11 -18.47
C VAL A 38 11.80 -5.66 -18.26
N PHE A 39 11.17 -6.06 -17.15
CA PHE A 39 9.80 -5.67 -16.81
C PHE A 39 9.65 -4.15 -16.68
N TYR A 40 10.61 -3.49 -16.01
CA TYR A 40 10.66 -2.05 -15.84
C TYR A 40 10.92 -1.33 -17.17
N ALA A 41 11.96 -1.74 -17.90
CA ALA A 41 12.40 -1.16 -19.17
C ALA A 41 11.37 -1.28 -20.29
N TRP A 42 10.40 -2.19 -20.16
CA TRP A 42 9.29 -2.33 -21.09
C TRP A 42 8.46 -1.04 -21.27
N TRP A 43 8.40 -0.20 -20.23
CA TRP A 43 7.78 1.12 -20.37
C TRP A 43 8.75 2.10 -21.04
N ARG A 44 9.91 2.32 -20.42
CA ARG A 44 10.94 3.26 -20.89
C ARG A 44 12.32 2.85 -20.41
N VAL A 45 13.24 2.64 -21.36
CA VAL A 45 14.62 2.18 -21.09
C VAL A 45 15.49 3.29 -20.49
N ASP A 46 15.23 4.56 -20.83
CA ASP A 46 16.01 5.71 -20.38
C ASP A 46 15.97 5.91 -18.85
N PHE A 47 14.86 5.56 -18.19
CA PHE A 47 14.77 5.59 -16.74
C PHE A 47 15.46 4.43 -16.03
N LEU A 48 15.90 3.40 -16.76
CA LEU A 48 16.65 2.28 -16.17
C LEU A 48 18.00 2.76 -15.60
N ALA A 49 18.62 3.75 -16.26
CA ALA A 49 19.88 4.34 -15.80
C ALA A 49 19.71 5.05 -14.45
N LEU A 50 18.64 5.84 -14.30
CA LEU A 50 18.30 6.48 -13.03
C LEU A 50 18.01 5.43 -11.94
N PHE A 51 17.23 4.41 -12.29
CA PHE A 51 16.86 3.35 -11.36
C PHE A 51 18.07 2.56 -10.85
N ALA A 52 18.98 2.19 -11.75
CA ALA A 52 20.25 1.55 -11.40
C ALA A 52 21.15 2.49 -10.59
N ALA A 53 21.22 3.78 -10.92
CA ALA A 53 22.01 4.76 -10.19
C ALA A 53 21.53 4.92 -8.74
N VAL A 54 20.21 5.06 -8.52
CA VAL A 54 19.61 5.10 -7.17
C VAL A 54 19.91 3.82 -6.41
N THR A 55 19.82 2.66 -7.06
CA THR A 55 20.14 1.36 -6.45
C THR A 55 21.61 1.30 -6.01
N LEU A 56 22.55 1.65 -6.90
CA LEU A 56 23.98 1.62 -6.60
C LEU A 56 24.36 2.63 -5.50
N TRP A 57 23.78 3.82 -5.55
CA TRP A 57 23.95 4.85 -4.53
C TRP A 57 23.55 4.35 -3.15
N ASN A 58 22.34 3.80 -3.03
CA ASN A 58 21.80 3.35 -1.74
C ASN A 58 22.49 2.09 -1.22
N TYR A 59 22.93 1.20 -2.11
CA TYR A 59 23.81 0.09 -1.76
C TYR A 59 25.12 0.60 -1.12
N TRP A 60 25.78 1.56 -1.78
CA TRP A 60 27.04 2.13 -1.31
C TRP A 60 26.88 2.89 0.01
N ILE A 61 25.84 3.72 0.14
CA ILE A 61 25.53 4.41 1.40
C ILE A 61 25.27 3.40 2.52
N GLY A 62 24.49 2.35 2.27
CA GLY A 62 24.25 1.29 3.26
C GLY A 62 25.55 0.65 3.77
N LEU A 63 26.50 0.36 2.88
CA LEU A 63 27.83 -0.14 3.27
C LEU A 63 28.61 0.88 4.11
N LYS A 64 28.57 2.18 3.77
CA LYS A 64 29.25 3.23 4.53
C LYS A 64 28.65 3.45 5.92
N VAL A 65 27.32 3.41 6.03
CA VAL A 65 26.60 3.45 7.31
C VAL A 65 26.97 2.23 8.16
N GLY A 66 26.92 1.04 7.57
CA GLY A 66 27.29 -0.20 8.27
C GLY A 66 28.75 -0.20 8.75
N ALA A 67 29.69 0.26 7.93
CA ALA A 67 31.11 0.34 8.28
C ALA A 67 31.40 1.39 9.37
N ALA A 68 30.61 2.47 9.43
CA ALA A 68 30.74 3.51 10.45
C ALA A 68 30.20 3.10 11.83
N GLY A 69 29.47 1.98 11.92
CA GLY A 69 28.91 1.43 13.15
C GLY A 69 27.49 1.94 13.47
N VAL A 70 26.73 1.10 14.17
CA VAL A 70 25.31 1.34 14.51
C VAL A 70 25.17 2.60 15.37
N ARG A 71 24.27 3.50 14.96
CA ARG A 71 23.91 4.74 15.67
C ARG A 71 25.08 5.68 16.01
N THR A 72 26.21 5.60 15.30
CA THR A 72 27.35 6.50 15.50
C THR A 72 27.15 7.85 14.78
N LYS A 73 27.86 8.91 15.21
CA LYS A 73 27.84 10.21 14.53
C LYS A 73 28.32 10.12 13.06
N PRO A 74 29.39 9.36 12.72
CA PRO A 74 29.76 9.17 11.33
C PRO A 74 28.68 8.44 10.51
N ALA A 75 28.04 7.41 11.06
CA ALA A 75 26.95 6.71 10.39
C ALA A 75 25.74 7.63 10.15
N GLN A 76 25.43 8.51 11.10
CA GLN A 76 24.37 9.50 10.97
C GLN A 76 24.63 10.48 9.80
N ARG A 77 25.87 10.90 9.58
CA ARG A 77 26.21 11.78 8.44
C ARG A 77 25.98 11.09 7.10
N TRP A 78 26.39 9.83 6.98
CA TRP A 78 26.13 9.02 5.78
C TRP A 78 24.64 8.77 5.56
N LEU A 79 23.89 8.50 6.63
CA LEU A 79 22.43 8.39 6.58
C LEU A 79 21.80 9.67 6.05
N LEU A 80 22.13 10.83 6.63
CA LEU A 80 21.58 12.13 6.21
C LEU A 80 21.91 12.45 4.75
N LEU A 81 23.14 12.11 4.30
CA LEU A 81 23.52 12.28 2.91
C LEU A 81 22.69 11.38 1.98
N GLY A 82 22.55 10.09 2.31
CA GLY A 82 21.77 9.14 1.51
C GLY A 82 20.30 9.55 1.39
N VAL A 83 19.66 9.79 2.54
CA VAL A 83 18.26 10.23 2.60
C VAL A 83 18.09 11.58 1.92
N GLY A 84 19.03 12.51 2.07
CA GLY A 84 19.00 13.82 1.40
C GLY A 84 18.99 13.69 -0.12
N VAL A 85 19.89 12.87 -0.68
CA VAL A 85 19.95 12.63 -2.13
C VAL A 85 18.67 11.95 -2.63
N ASP A 86 18.18 10.93 -1.93
CA ASP A 86 16.93 10.24 -2.27
C ASP A 86 15.72 11.17 -2.29
N LEU A 87 15.59 12.03 -1.26
CA LEU A 87 14.52 13.02 -1.18
C LEU A 87 14.67 14.12 -2.24
N CYS A 88 15.89 14.51 -2.62
CA CYS A 88 16.10 15.45 -3.71
C CYS A 88 15.69 14.85 -5.07
N ILE A 89 16.03 13.59 -5.33
CA ILE A 89 15.63 12.88 -6.55
C ILE A 89 14.11 12.76 -6.62
N LEU A 90 13.48 12.28 -5.55
CA LEU A 90 12.01 12.22 -5.45
C LEU A 90 11.39 13.61 -5.59
N GLY A 91 11.99 14.61 -4.93
CA GLY A 91 11.57 15.99 -4.94
C GLY A 91 11.49 16.58 -6.34
N TYR A 92 12.57 16.43 -7.10
CA TYR A 92 12.69 16.89 -8.47
C TYR A 92 11.68 16.20 -9.40
N PHE A 93 11.70 14.87 -9.49
CA PHE A 93 10.85 14.17 -10.45
C PHE A 93 9.36 14.29 -10.13
N LYS A 94 9.00 14.44 -8.86
CA LYS A 94 7.60 14.45 -8.42
C LYS A 94 6.98 15.84 -8.36
N TYR A 95 7.73 16.84 -7.91
CA TYR A 95 7.16 18.16 -7.60
C TYR A 95 7.70 19.29 -8.48
N ALA A 96 8.66 19.05 -9.40
CA ALA A 96 9.18 20.11 -10.27
C ALA A 96 8.07 20.78 -11.10
N ASN A 97 7.22 20.00 -11.79
CA ASN A 97 6.15 20.56 -12.61
C ASN A 97 5.15 21.34 -11.74
N PHE A 98 4.65 20.74 -10.65
CA PHE A 98 3.73 21.40 -9.72
C PHE A 98 4.31 22.70 -9.13
N GLY A 99 5.60 22.73 -8.82
CA GLY A 99 6.29 23.92 -8.34
C GLY A 99 6.38 25.01 -9.40
N VAL A 100 6.74 24.66 -10.64
CA VAL A 100 6.78 25.59 -11.78
C VAL A 100 5.38 26.15 -12.07
N ASP A 101 4.36 25.30 -12.13
CA ASP A 101 2.98 25.70 -12.37
C ASP A 101 2.48 26.66 -11.28
N SER A 102 2.80 26.38 -10.02
CA SER A 102 2.44 27.24 -8.88
C SER A 102 3.12 28.61 -8.95
N ILE A 103 4.41 28.64 -9.32
CA ILE A 103 5.15 29.91 -9.46
C ILE A 103 4.62 30.69 -10.67
N ASN A 104 4.37 30.04 -11.80
CA ASN A 104 3.80 30.67 -12.98
C ASN A 104 2.42 31.25 -12.69
N ALA A 105 1.55 30.53 -11.97
CA ALA A 105 0.26 31.06 -11.54
C ALA A 105 0.40 32.33 -10.69
N MET A 106 1.36 32.37 -9.75
CA MET A 106 1.65 33.56 -8.95
C MET A 106 2.20 34.70 -9.81
N MET A 107 3.15 34.42 -10.71
CA MET A 107 3.74 35.43 -11.60
C MET A 107 2.69 36.07 -12.50
N THR A 108 1.86 35.26 -13.16
CA THR A 108 0.78 35.76 -14.01
C THR A 108 -0.25 36.57 -13.21
N SER A 109 -0.51 36.20 -11.95
CA SER A 109 -1.42 36.98 -11.08
C SER A 109 -0.94 38.40 -10.77
N VAL A 110 0.38 38.64 -10.84
CA VAL A 110 1.00 39.97 -10.67
C VAL A 110 1.44 40.61 -11.99
N GLY A 111 0.99 40.05 -13.13
CA GLY A 111 1.26 40.58 -14.47
C GLY A 111 2.66 40.29 -15.03
N LEU A 112 3.39 39.32 -14.44
CA LEU A 112 4.69 38.87 -14.95
C LEU A 112 4.51 37.71 -15.95
N GLU A 113 5.38 37.66 -16.95
CA GLU A 113 5.42 36.57 -17.93
C GLU A 113 5.87 35.26 -17.28
N PRO A 114 5.19 34.13 -17.54
CA PRO A 114 5.58 32.84 -17.00
C PRO A 114 6.90 32.36 -17.63
N PHE A 115 7.68 31.59 -16.88
CA PHE A 115 8.87 30.93 -17.42
C PHE A 115 8.53 29.51 -17.86
N ILE A 116 9.18 29.06 -18.92
CA ILE A 116 8.97 27.71 -19.48
C ILE A 116 10.12 26.82 -19.02
N LEU A 117 9.78 25.80 -18.23
CA LEU A 117 10.67 24.68 -17.92
C LEU A 117 10.21 23.45 -18.72
N THR A 118 11.16 22.68 -19.25
CA THR A 118 10.84 21.41 -19.90
C THR A 118 10.12 20.49 -18.92
N HIS A 119 8.92 20.02 -19.28
CA HIS A 119 8.11 19.18 -18.41
C HIS A 119 8.88 17.92 -17.99
N VAL A 120 9.06 17.75 -16.69
CA VAL A 120 9.79 16.63 -16.12
C VAL A 120 8.89 15.40 -16.14
N LEU A 121 9.29 14.34 -16.82
CA LEU A 121 8.53 13.10 -16.82
C LEU A 121 8.81 12.29 -15.54
N LEU A 122 7.75 11.90 -14.84
CA LEU A 122 7.84 11.12 -13.61
C LEU A 122 8.14 9.65 -13.93
N PRO A 123 9.25 9.07 -13.42
CA PRO A 123 9.54 7.66 -13.60
C PRO A 123 8.54 6.79 -12.82
N ILE A 124 8.00 5.75 -13.45
CA ILE A 124 7.12 4.79 -12.76
C ILE A 124 7.85 4.19 -11.56
N GLY A 125 7.15 4.04 -10.44
CA GLY A 125 7.66 3.36 -9.24
C GLY A 125 8.64 4.18 -8.40
N ILE A 126 9.04 5.40 -8.81
CA ILE A 126 10.04 6.21 -8.09
C ILE A 126 9.71 6.46 -6.63
N SER A 127 8.43 6.63 -6.33
CA SER A 127 7.99 6.85 -4.96
C SER A 127 8.18 5.61 -4.07
N PHE A 128 8.09 4.41 -4.64
CA PHE A 128 8.25 3.14 -3.91
C PHE A 128 9.73 2.81 -3.71
N TYR A 129 10.53 2.77 -4.78
CA TYR A 129 11.92 2.35 -4.66
C TYR A 129 12.78 3.36 -3.86
N ILE A 130 12.41 4.64 -3.83
CA ILE A 130 13.03 5.64 -2.95
C ILE A 130 12.67 5.35 -1.49
N PHE A 131 11.41 5.03 -1.18
CA PHE A 131 10.99 4.71 0.19
C PHE A 131 11.66 3.44 0.73
N GLU A 132 11.84 2.45 -0.15
CA GLU A 132 12.55 1.22 0.15
C GLU A 132 14.03 1.48 0.42
N SER A 133 14.66 2.30 -0.43
CA SER A 133 16.05 2.71 -0.28
C SER A 133 16.30 3.48 1.03
N ILE A 134 15.44 4.46 1.34
CA ILE A 134 15.46 5.20 2.60
C ILE A 134 15.30 4.26 3.80
N SER A 135 14.31 3.35 3.73
CA SER A 135 14.07 2.40 4.83
C SER A 135 15.28 1.49 5.08
N TYR A 136 15.94 1.01 4.03
CA TYR A 136 17.15 0.20 4.15
C TYR A 136 18.28 0.94 4.86
N ILE A 137 18.59 2.19 4.45
CA ILE A 137 19.67 2.94 5.09
C ILE A 137 19.34 3.25 6.55
N ILE A 138 18.07 3.59 6.85
CA ILE A 138 17.62 3.82 8.23
C ILE A 138 17.73 2.54 9.07
N ASP A 139 17.32 1.39 8.54
CA ASP A 139 17.38 0.11 9.25
C ASP A 139 18.84 -0.30 9.53
N VAL A 140 19.75 -0.10 8.58
CA VAL A 140 21.19 -0.34 8.78
C VAL A 140 21.76 0.61 9.86
N TYR A 141 21.39 1.90 9.83
CA TYR A 141 21.80 2.86 10.85
C TYR A 141 21.28 2.49 12.25
N ARG A 142 20.03 2.03 12.35
CA ARG A 142 19.37 1.64 13.60
C ARG A 142 19.91 0.33 14.18
N GLY A 143 20.51 -0.51 13.33
CA GLY A 143 20.97 -1.86 13.66
C GLY A 143 19.89 -2.93 13.48
N ASP A 144 18.80 -2.61 12.78
CA ASP A 144 17.66 -3.51 12.57
C ASP A 144 17.95 -4.57 11.49
N THR A 145 18.90 -4.28 10.59
CA THR A 145 19.44 -5.23 9.60
C THR A 145 20.92 -4.94 9.36
N PRO A 146 21.78 -5.94 9.12
CA PRO A 146 23.14 -5.70 8.66
C PRO A 146 23.15 -5.11 7.25
N ALA A 147 24.18 -4.33 6.93
CA ALA A 147 24.41 -3.87 5.56
C ALA A 147 24.71 -5.08 4.65
N THR A 148 23.93 -5.26 3.58
CA THR A 148 24.16 -6.36 2.65
C THR A 148 25.44 -6.12 1.84
N ARG A 149 26.23 -7.18 1.67
CA ARG A 149 27.45 -7.20 0.85
C ARG A 149 27.23 -7.80 -0.54
N ASN A 150 26.02 -8.24 -0.83
CA ASN A 150 25.64 -8.77 -2.14
C ASN A 150 24.82 -7.73 -2.90
N LEU A 151 25.46 -7.10 -3.90
CA LEU A 151 24.80 -6.11 -4.75
C LEU A 151 23.61 -6.71 -5.51
N ILE A 152 23.67 -7.98 -5.91
CA ILE A 152 22.59 -8.61 -6.67
C ILE A 152 21.34 -8.75 -5.80
N ASP A 153 21.50 -9.14 -4.54
CA ASP A 153 20.36 -9.29 -3.63
C ASP A 153 19.74 -7.93 -3.30
N PHE A 154 20.57 -6.90 -3.10
CA PHE A 154 20.09 -5.53 -2.90
C PHE A 154 19.35 -5.00 -4.13
N ALA A 155 19.94 -5.14 -5.30
CA ALA A 155 19.34 -4.67 -6.55
C ALA A 155 18.06 -5.45 -6.86
N ALA A 156 18.03 -6.76 -6.62
CA ALA A 156 16.83 -7.58 -6.77
C ALA A 156 15.74 -7.15 -5.78
N PHE A 157 16.08 -6.81 -4.53
CA PHE A 157 15.13 -6.25 -3.56
C PHE A 157 14.49 -4.97 -4.06
N VAL A 158 15.27 -4.00 -4.53
CA VAL A 158 14.74 -2.72 -5.02
C VAL A 158 13.93 -2.92 -6.31
N ALA A 159 14.32 -3.89 -7.15
CA ALA A 159 13.76 -4.08 -8.47
C ALA A 159 12.64 -5.12 -8.58
N ILE A 160 12.39 -5.96 -7.59
CA ILE A 160 11.54 -7.15 -7.75
C ILE A 160 10.19 -6.83 -8.41
N PHE A 161 10.00 -7.24 -9.67
CA PHE A 161 8.87 -6.75 -10.49
C PHE A 161 7.45 -6.91 -9.90
N PRO A 162 7.13 -7.93 -9.05
CA PRO A 162 5.84 -7.98 -8.36
C PRO A 162 5.44 -6.69 -7.65
N HIS A 163 6.38 -5.92 -7.07
CA HIS A 163 6.01 -4.76 -6.25
C HIS A 163 6.22 -3.40 -6.92
N LEU A 164 7.07 -3.31 -7.95
CA LEU A 164 7.58 -2.06 -8.55
C LEU A 164 6.55 -0.95 -8.86
N ILE A 165 5.29 -1.28 -9.19
CA ILE A 165 4.27 -0.29 -9.58
C ILE A 165 3.31 0.02 -8.43
N ALA A 166 2.73 -1.00 -7.81
CA ALA A 166 1.67 -0.84 -6.81
C ALA A 166 1.58 -2.03 -5.82
N GLY A 167 2.68 -2.75 -5.58
CA GLY A 167 2.68 -3.82 -4.58
C GLY A 167 2.83 -3.29 -3.15
N PRO A 168 2.84 -4.19 -2.14
CA PRO A 168 3.19 -3.81 -0.77
C PRO A 168 4.56 -3.15 -0.73
N VAL A 169 4.71 -2.06 0.03
CA VAL A 169 6.00 -1.41 0.29
C VAL A 169 6.88 -2.40 1.06
N LEU A 170 7.95 -2.89 0.42
CA LEU A 170 8.79 -3.93 0.99
C LEU A 170 9.83 -3.32 1.94
N ARG A 171 10.32 -4.12 2.89
CA ARG A 171 11.46 -3.74 3.73
C ARG A 171 12.54 -4.78 3.54
N PHE A 172 13.78 -4.32 3.38
CA PHE A 172 14.90 -5.22 3.11
C PHE A 172 15.04 -6.28 4.21
N ARG A 173 14.91 -5.88 5.47
CA ARG A 173 15.02 -6.78 6.63
C ARG A 173 14.03 -7.95 6.60
N ASP A 174 12.83 -7.76 6.04
CA ASP A 174 11.77 -8.77 6.00
C ASP A 174 12.00 -9.79 4.88
N LEU A 175 12.86 -9.45 3.90
CA LEU A 175 13.18 -10.26 2.72
C LEU A 175 14.61 -10.78 2.70
N ALA A 176 15.53 -10.23 3.50
CA ALA A 176 16.95 -10.56 3.49
C ALA A 176 17.19 -12.08 3.62
N ASP A 177 16.53 -12.73 4.57
CA ASP A 177 16.63 -14.19 4.75
C ASP A 177 15.99 -14.95 3.59
N GLN A 178 14.94 -14.40 3.00
CA GLN A 178 14.25 -14.95 1.84
C GLN A 178 15.05 -14.73 0.53
N PHE A 179 16.17 -14.02 0.51
CA PHE A 179 17.06 -14.02 -0.66
C PHE A 179 18.00 -15.23 -0.68
N ASN A 180 18.32 -15.76 0.50
CA ASN A 180 19.24 -16.87 0.68
C ASN A 180 18.51 -18.20 0.86
N ASN A 181 17.39 -18.20 1.61
CA ASN A 181 16.68 -19.39 2.05
C ASN A 181 15.20 -19.33 1.65
N ARG A 182 14.88 -19.74 0.41
CA ARG A 182 13.48 -19.86 -0.07
C ARG A 182 13.06 -21.31 -0.20
N THR A 183 11.83 -21.57 0.23
CA THR A 183 11.14 -22.83 0.00
C THR A 183 10.22 -22.73 -1.21
N HIS A 184 10.30 -23.75 -2.07
CA HIS A 184 9.47 -23.92 -3.25
C HIS A 184 8.71 -25.24 -3.11
N THR A 185 7.43 -25.16 -2.78
CA THR A 185 6.53 -26.31 -2.70
C THR A 185 5.38 -26.12 -3.68
N LEU A 186 4.80 -27.22 -4.16
CA LEU A 186 3.63 -27.17 -5.03
C LEU A 186 2.45 -26.46 -4.34
N ASP A 187 2.28 -26.65 -3.03
CA ASP A 187 1.23 -25.98 -2.26
C ASP A 187 1.40 -24.45 -2.28
N LYS A 188 2.61 -23.96 -2.03
CA LYS A 188 2.90 -22.52 -2.03
C LYS A 188 2.75 -21.93 -3.43
N PHE A 189 3.16 -22.65 -4.46
CA PHE A 189 2.96 -22.23 -5.85
C PHE A 189 1.48 -22.17 -6.21
N SER A 190 0.71 -23.21 -5.87
CA SER A 190 -0.75 -23.28 -6.10
C SER A 190 -1.51 -22.19 -5.35
N GLU A 191 -1.10 -21.88 -4.11
CA GLU A 191 -1.61 -20.75 -3.34
C GLU A 191 -1.31 -19.42 -4.07
N GLY A 192 -0.08 -19.26 -4.56
CA GLY A 192 0.32 -18.12 -5.38
C GLY A 192 -0.54 -17.95 -6.64
N CYS A 193 -0.78 -19.03 -7.39
CA CYS A 193 -1.69 -19.03 -8.55
C CYS A 193 -3.11 -18.61 -8.17
N THR A 194 -3.63 -19.17 -7.09
CA THR A 194 -4.97 -18.86 -6.60
C THR A 194 -5.08 -17.37 -6.25
N ARG A 195 -4.12 -16.85 -5.49
CA ARG A 195 -4.07 -15.45 -5.07
C ARG A 195 -3.92 -14.50 -6.25
N PHE A 196 -3.08 -14.85 -7.21
CA PHE A 196 -2.91 -14.07 -8.43
C PHE A 196 -4.20 -13.99 -9.25
N MET A 197 -4.87 -15.14 -9.51
CA MET A 197 -6.14 -15.17 -10.25
C MET A 197 -7.20 -14.31 -9.59
N GLN A 198 -7.24 -14.31 -8.26
CA GLN A 198 -8.20 -13.51 -7.53
C GLN A 198 -7.91 -12.02 -7.59
N GLY A 199 -6.64 -11.63 -7.47
CA GLY A 199 -6.24 -10.25 -7.68
C GLY A 199 -6.59 -9.76 -9.09
N PHE A 200 -6.39 -10.62 -10.08
CA PHE A 200 -6.76 -10.35 -11.47
C PHE A 200 -8.26 -10.16 -11.66
N ILE A 201 -9.10 -11.00 -11.04
CA ILE A 201 -10.57 -10.84 -11.07
C ILE A 201 -10.97 -9.51 -10.43
N LYS A 202 -10.44 -9.18 -9.24
CA LYS A 202 -10.73 -7.90 -8.57
C LYS A 202 -10.41 -6.71 -9.47
N LYS A 203 -9.25 -6.71 -10.12
CA LYS A 203 -8.81 -5.65 -11.03
C LYS A 203 -9.68 -5.60 -12.30
N VAL A 204 -9.64 -6.66 -13.09
CA VAL A 204 -10.19 -6.64 -14.46
C VAL A 204 -11.71 -6.74 -14.46
N PHE A 205 -12.30 -7.59 -13.61
CA PHE A 205 -13.73 -7.80 -13.61
C PHE A 205 -14.48 -6.67 -12.88
N ILE A 206 -14.03 -6.34 -11.67
CA ILE A 206 -14.72 -5.40 -10.78
C ILE A 206 -14.21 -3.97 -11.01
N ALA A 207 -12.94 -3.71 -10.71
CA ALA A 207 -12.43 -2.35 -10.65
C ALA A 207 -12.50 -1.64 -12.00
N ASP A 208 -12.06 -2.27 -13.09
CA ASP A 208 -12.08 -1.65 -14.41
C ASP A 208 -13.51 -1.40 -14.94
N THR A 209 -14.51 -2.19 -14.50
CA THR A 209 -15.93 -1.90 -14.81
C THR A 209 -16.44 -0.69 -14.03
N LEU A 210 -16.09 -0.59 -12.76
CA LEU A 210 -16.52 0.52 -11.90
C LEU A 210 -15.79 1.83 -12.20
N ALA A 211 -14.57 1.75 -12.71
CA ALA A 211 -13.79 2.91 -13.15
C ALA A 211 -14.58 3.74 -14.16
N VAL A 212 -15.21 3.11 -15.16
CA VAL A 212 -16.02 3.80 -16.17
C VAL A 212 -17.17 4.60 -15.54
N VAL A 213 -17.84 4.05 -14.52
CA VAL A 213 -18.93 4.75 -13.81
C VAL A 213 -18.39 5.93 -13.02
N ALA A 214 -17.30 5.72 -12.27
CA ALA A 214 -16.65 6.79 -11.52
C ALA A 214 -16.18 7.92 -12.45
N ASP A 215 -15.52 7.59 -13.56
CA ASP A 215 -14.99 8.54 -14.53
C ASP A 215 -16.09 9.40 -15.14
N HIS A 216 -17.22 8.79 -15.55
CA HIS A 216 -18.37 9.53 -16.06
C HIS A 216 -18.96 10.48 -15.02
N CYS A 217 -19.21 10.00 -13.79
CA CYS A 217 -19.79 10.82 -12.73
C CYS A 217 -18.90 12.02 -12.36
N PHE A 218 -17.58 11.84 -12.25
CA PHE A 218 -16.66 12.92 -11.89
C PHE A 218 -16.37 13.88 -13.05
N ALA A 219 -16.64 13.49 -14.30
CA ALA A 219 -16.50 14.35 -15.48
C ALA A 219 -17.68 15.31 -15.69
N LEU A 220 -18.82 15.09 -15.02
CA LEU A 220 -20.02 15.92 -15.16
C LEU A 220 -19.76 17.35 -14.67
N GLN A 221 -20.15 18.34 -15.49
CA GLN A 221 -20.07 19.74 -15.11
C GLN A 221 -21.16 20.15 -14.11
N ASN A 222 -22.31 19.48 -14.12
CA ASN A 222 -23.41 19.73 -13.19
C ASN A 222 -23.97 18.38 -12.71
N PRO A 223 -23.24 17.66 -11.83
CA PRO A 223 -23.72 16.38 -11.33
C PRO A 223 -24.98 16.58 -10.47
N THR A 224 -25.94 15.68 -10.61
CA THR A 224 -27.09 15.60 -9.70
C THR A 224 -26.66 14.98 -8.35
N THR A 225 -27.56 14.95 -7.36
CA THR A 225 -27.30 14.23 -6.10
C THR A 225 -27.10 12.73 -6.35
N GLY A 226 -27.89 12.15 -7.26
CA GLY A 226 -27.74 10.75 -7.67
C GLY A 226 -26.38 10.47 -8.32
N ASP A 227 -25.94 11.32 -9.24
CA ASP A 227 -24.66 11.17 -9.94
C ASP A 227 -23.47 11.27 -8.98
N ALA A 228 -23.52 12.22 -8.05
CA ALA A 228 -22.43 12.49 -7.13
C ALA A 228 -22.24 11.34 -6.12
N TRP A 229 -23.32 10.82 -5.54
CA TRP A 229 -23.26 9.65 -4.65
C TRP A 229 -22.89 8.37 -5.40
N LEU A 230 -23.44 8.15 -6.59
CA LEU A 230 -23.07 7.01 -7.42
C LEU A 230 -21.57 7.05 -7.76
N GLY A 231 -21.06 8.21 -8.19
CA GLY A 231 -19.65 8.40 -8.50
C GLY A 231 -18.75 8.15 -7.29
N ALA A 232 -19.10 8.71 -6.12
CA ALA A 232 -18.33 8.53 -4.89
C ALA A 232 -18.27 7.06 -4.45
N LEU A 233 -19.39 6.34 -4.52
CA LEU A 233 -19.45 4.92 -4.15
C LEU A 233 -18.77 4.02 -5.21
N ALA A 234 -18.99 4.29 -6.50
CA ALA A 234 -18.29 3.59 -7.58
C ALA A 234 -16.77 3.74 -7.45
N TYR A 235 -16.29 4.97 -7.19
CA TYR A 235 -14.87 5.23 -6.96
C TYR A 235 -14.34 4.53 -5.71
N THR A 236 -15.10 4.54 -4.60
CA THR A 236 -14.71 3.86 -3.36
C THR A 236 -14.48 2.36 -3.60
N ALA A 237 -15.43 1.69 -4.27
CA ALA A 237 -15.28 0.28 -4.60
C ALA A 237 -14.15 0.05 -5.63
N GLN A 238 -14.09 0.86 -6.69
CA GLN A 238 -13.03 0.78 -7.71
C GLN A 238 -11.65 0.89 -7.07
N LEU A 239 -11.39 1.92 -6.28
CA LEU A 239 -10.09 2.17 -5.64
C LEU A 239 -9.64 0.97 -4.80
N TYR A 240 -10.55 0.39 -4.00
CA TYR A 240 -10.23 -0.79 -3.20
C TYR A 240 -9.95 -2.03 -4.05
N PHE A 241 -10.82 -2.37 -5.00
CA PHE A 241 -10.66 -3.58 -5.80
C PHE A 241 -9.49 -3.49 -6.78
N ASP A 242 -9.17 -2.31 -7.27
CA ASP A 242 -7.98 -2.05 -8.09
C ASP A 242 -6.71 -2.31 -7.28
N PHE A 243 -6.59 -1.62 -6.15
CA PHE A 243 -5.37 -1.63 -5.38
C PHE A 243 -5.16 -2.96 -4.62
N SER A 244 -6.23 -3.49 -4.03
CA SER A 244 -6.17 -4.83 -3.44
C SER A 244 -5.97 -5.92 -4.49
N GLY A 245 -6.52 -5.75 -5.69
CA GLY A 245 -6.29 -6.65 -6.82
C GLY A 245 -4.83 -6.70 -7.23
N TYR A 246 -4.19 -5.53 -7.39
CA TYR A 246 -2.76 -5.46 -7.67
C TYR A 246 -1.92 -6.04 -6.54
N SER A 247 -2.23 -5.71 -5.28
CA SER A 247 -1.53 -6.25 -4.12
C SER A 247 -1.62 -7.78 -4.05
N ASP A 248 -2.79 -8.36 -4.36
CA ASP A 248 -2.98 -9.80 -4.40
C ASP A 248 -2.18 -10.46 -5.53
N MET A 249 -2.14 -9.85 -6.71
CA MET A 249 -1.28 -10.32 -7.80
C MET A 249 0.20 -10.29 -7.40
N ALA A 250 0.66 -9.21 -6.78
CA ALA A 250 2.03 -9.08 -6.28
C ALA A 250 2.38 -10.16 -5.24
N ILE A 251 1.51 -10.35 -4.23
CA ILE A 251 1.67 -11.40 -3.20
C ILE A 251 1.66 -12.79 -3.84
N GLY A 252 0.75 -13.04 -4.79
CA GLY A 252 0.66 -14.31 -5.52
C GLY A 252 1.93 -14.64 -6.29
N LEU A 253 2.49 -13.67 -7.02
CA LEU A 253 3.78 -13.80 -7.71
C LEU A 253 4.93 -14.03 -6.74
N GLY A 254 4.93 -13.33 -5.60
CA GLY A 254 5.88 -13.57 -4.51
C GLY A 254 5.85 -15.02 -4.05
N LEU A 255 4.66 -15.56 -3.76
CA LEU A 255 4.47 -16.96 -3.35
C LEU A 255 4.96 -17.96 -4.41
N MET A 256 4.65 -17.73 -5.69
CA MET A 256 5.15 -18.55 -6.81
C MET A 256 6.68 -18.57 -6.86
N MET A 257 7.35 -17.47 -6.53
CA MET A 257 8.81 -17.41 -6.48
C MET A 257 9.41 -17.85 -5.14
N GLY A 258 8.58 -18.27 -4.19
CA GLY A 258 9.03 -18.68 -2.86
C GLY A 258 9.25 -17.52 -1.88
N PHE A 259 8.89 -16.29 -2.21
CA PHE A 259 8.81 -15.17 -1.27
C PHE A 259 7.48 -15.15 -0.52
N ARG A 260 7.44 -14.44 0.61
CA ARG A 260 6.25 -14.09 1.37
C ARG A 260 6.27 -12.58 1.59
N PHE A 261 5.34 -11.90 0.94
CA PHE A 261 5.12 -10.47 1.13
C PHE A 261 4.05 -10.21 2.20
N MET A 262 4.10 -9.01 2.77
CA MET A 262 3.10 -8.52 3.72
C MET A 262 1.74 -8.29 3.03
N GLU A 263 0.65 -8.56 3.76
CA GLU A 263 -0.70 -8.19 3.35
C GLU A 263 -0.90 -6.67 3.39
N ASN A 264 -1.49 -6.12 2.33
CA ASN A 264 -1.69 -4.68 2.21
C ASN A 264 -3.10 -4.22 2.63
N PHE A 265 -4.08 -5.12 2.60
CA PHE A 265 -5.47 -4.83 2.92
C PHE A 265 -6.10 -5.89 3.81
N LYS A 266 -6.86 -5.46 4.82
CA LYS A 266 -7.62 -6.34 5.72
C LYS A 266 -9.03 -5.83 5.97
N GLN A 267 -9.90 -5.97 4.96
CA GLN A 267 -11.31 -5.53 5.00
C GLN A 267 -11.50 -4.11 5.58
N PRO A 268 -10.89 -3.07 4.98
CA PRO A 268 -10.82 -1.74 5.58
C PRO A 268 -12.19 -1.07 5.76
N TYR A 269 -13.16 -1.34 4.89
CA TYR A 269 -14.47 -0.67 4.94
C TYR A 269 -15.43 -1.20 6.01
N ILE A 270 -15.07 -2.24 6.78
CA ILE A 270 -15.82 -2.65 7.98
C ILE A 270 -15.41 -1.88 9.25
N SER A 271 -14.38 -1.03 9.14
CA SER A 271 -13.81 -0.30 10.27
C SER A 271 -14.83 0.59 10.95
N GLN A 272 -14.80 0.63 12.29
CA GLN A 272 -15.68 1.47 13.11
C GLN A 272 -14.98 2.72 13.66
N SER A 273 -13.75 2.97 13.21
CA SER A 273 -13.00 4.20 13.49
C SER A 273 -11.95 4.45 12.40
N ILE A 274 -11.46 5.69 12.29
CA ILE A 274 -10.44 6.07 11.30
C ILE A 274 -9.08 5.45 11.65
N THR A 275 -8.77 5.29 12.94
CA THR A 275 -7.58 4.53 13.37
C THR A 275 -7.67 3.06 12.94
N GLU A 276 -8.83 2.41 13.11
CA GLU A 276 -9.01 1.03 12.65
C GLU A 276 -8.86 0.94 11.13
N PHE A 277 -9.44 1.89 10.40
CA PHE A 277 -9.33 1.97 8.94
C PHE A 277 -7.88 2.00 8.48
N TRP A 278 -7.04 2.88 9.05
CA TRP A 278 -5.61 2.97 8.69
C TRP A 278 -4.75 1.78 9.15
N ARG A 279 -5.25 0.92 10.04
CA ARG A 279 -4.61 -0.37 10.37
C ARG A 279 -4.96 -1.48 9.37
N ARG A 280 -5.94 -1.25 8.50
CA ARG A 280 -6.49 -2.23 7.55
C ARG A 280 -6.36 -1.80 6.09
N TRP A 281 -6.15 -0.51 5.85
CA TRP A 281 -5.95 0.10 4.54
C TRP A 281 -4.46 0.35 4.31
N HIS A 282 -3.95 -0.07 3.16
CA HIS A 282 -2.58 0.18 2.71
C HIS A 282 -1.51 -0.06 3.79
N ILE A 283 -1.61 -1.21 4.45
CA ILE A 283 -0.91 -1.57 5.69
C ILE A 283 0.62 -1.40 5.56
N SER A 284 1.20 -1.77 4.42
CA SER A 284 2.65 -1.62 4.21
C SER A 284 3.09 -0.16 4.25
N LEU A 285 2.32 0.76 3.64
CA LEU A 285 2.62 2.19 3.70
C LEU A 285 2.30 2.77 5.08
N SER A 286 1.16 2.43 5.67
CA SER A 286 0.78 2.95 6.98
C SER A 286 1.78 2.56 8.06
N THR A 287 2.32 1.33 8.01
CA THR A 287 3.40 0.91 8.88
C THR A 287 4.72 1.62 8.56
N TRP A 288 5.03 1.85 7.28
CA TRP A 288 6.22 2.62 6.88
C TRP A 288 6.16 4.06 7.41
N LEU A 289 5.05 4.78 7.16
CA LEU A 289 4.82 6.14 7.66
C LEU A 289 4.91 6.19 9.18
N ARG A 290 4.38 5.18 9.87
CA ARG A 290 4.51 5.09 11.32
C ARG A 290 5.98 4.94 11.75
N ASP A 291 6.70 3.96 11.19
CA ASP A 291 8.00 3.51 11.69
C ASP A 291 9.18 4.41 11.28
N TYR A 292 9.08 5.05 10.11
CA TYR A 292 10.14 5.88 9.53
C TYR A 292 9.87 7.38 9.64
N LEU A 293 8.60 7.81 9.70
CA LEU A 293 8.22 9.23 9.77
C LEU A 293 7.64 9.60 11.15
N TYR A 294 6.50 9.03 11.55
CA TYR A 294 5.80 9.41 12.78
C TYR A 294 6.65 9.23 14.06
N ILE A 295 7.29 8.05 14.21
CA ILE A 295 8.15 7.78 15.38
C ILE A 295 9.38 8.70 15.37
N THR A 296 9.94 8.99 14.19
CA THR A 296 11.09 9.89 14.04
C THR A 296 10.74 11.33 14.41
N LEU A 297 9.50 11.79 14.17
CA LEU A 297 8.98 13.09 14.62
C LEU A 297 8.73 13.17 16.14
N GLY A 298 8.97 12.08 16.89
CA GLY A 298 8.75 11.96 18.32
C GLY A 298 7.56 11.10 18.71
N GLY A 299 6.73 10.67 17.75
CA GLY A 299 5.56 9.82 17.98
C GLY A 299 4.60 10.43 19.01
N ASN A 300 4.37 9.69 20.10
CA ASN A 300 3.54 10.11 21.24
C ASN A 300 4.31 10.88 22.33
N ARG A 301 5.59 11.16 22.14
CA ARG A 301 6.42 11.87 23.12
C ARG A 301 6.19 13.38 23.01
N GLY A 302 6.44 14.12 24.10
CA GLY A 302 6.32 15.58 24.10
C GLY A 302 4.89 16.11 24.28
N GLY A 303 3.99 15.32 24.86
CA GLY A 303 2.63 15.73 25.22
C GLY A 303 1.58 15.63 24.11
N THR A 304 0.36 16.01 24.45
CA THR A 304 -0.83 15.83 23.60
C THR A 304 -0.77 16.66 22.31
N LEU A 305 -0.37 17.94 22.39
CA LEU A 305 -0.30 18.82 21.23
C LEU A 305 0.76 18.35 20.20
N THR A 306 1.95 17.98 20.68
CA THR A 306 3.03 17.42 19.83
C THR A 306 2.56 16.15 19.14
N THR A 307 1.83 15.30 19.85
CA THR A 307 1.27 14.06 19.32
C THR A 307 0.28 14.33 18.18
N TYR A 308 -0.62 15.31 18.34
CA TYR A 308 -1.59 15.68 17.29
C TYR A 308 -0.92 16.32 16.08
N ARG A 309 0.06 17.21 16.32
CA ARG A 309 0.90 17.77 15.26
C ARG A 309 1.61 16.67 14.49
N ASN A 310 2.21 15.70 15.17
CA ASN A 310 2.94 14.61 14.53
C ASN A 310 2.01 13.71 13.70
N LEU A 311 0.80 13.42 14.19
CA LEU A 311 -0.23 12.67 13.43
C LEU A 311 -0.66 13.44 12.18
N PHE A 312 -0.98 14.73 12.34
CA PHE A 312 -1.40 15.59 11.24
C PHE A 312 -0.30 15.73 10.18
N LEU A 313 0.94 16.00 10.57
CA LEU A 313 2.08 16.09 9.66
C LEU A 313 2.36 14.76 8.96
N THR A 314 2.23 13.63 9.65
CA THR A 314 2.42 12.30 9.03
C THR A 314 1.39 12.08 7.93
N MET A 315 0.12 12.41 8.17
CA MET A 315 -0.93 12.25 7.15
C MET A 315 -0.82 13.28 6.02
N LEU A 316 -0.41 14.52 6.30
CA LEU A 316 -0.20 15.55 5.29
C LEU A 316 0.95 15.17 4.36
N LEU A 317 2.08 14.71 4.91
CA LEU A 317 3.21 14.20 4.12
C LEU A 317 2.85 12.90 3.38
N GLY A 318 2.02 12.04 3.98
CA GLY A 318 1.44 10.88 3.30
C GLY A 318 0.56 11.27 2.12
N GLY A 319 -0.26 12.32 2.26
CA GLY A 319 -1.03 12.92 1.17
C GLY A 319 -0.13 13.47 0.07
N LEU A 320 0.87 14.27 0.42
CA LEU A 320 1.86 14.77 -0.54
C LEU A 320 2.59 13.65 -1.29
N TRP A 321 2.85 12.53 -0.60
CA TRP A 321 3.39 11.32 -1.24
C TRP A 321 2.41 10.66 -2.23
N HIS A 322 1.10 10.87 -2.17
CA HIS A 322 0.20 10.32 -3.19
C HIS A 322 0.28 11.08 -4.52
N GLY A 323 0.47 12.40 -4.49
CA GLY A 323 0.64 13.18 -5.72
C GLY A 323 0.91 14.65 -5.48
N ALA A 324 1.38 15.32 -6.55
CA ALA A 324 1.70 16.73 -6.54
C ALA A 324 0.48 17.59 -6.89
N ASN A 325 -0.56 17.50 -6.06
CA ASN A 325 -1.80 18.28 -6.21
C ASN A 325 -2.33 18.68 -4.81
N ILE A 326 -2.94 19.86 -4.72
CA ILE A 326 -3.55 20.36 -3.49
C ILE A 326 -4.65 19.43 -2.96
N THR A 327 -5.35 18.70 -3.83
CA THR A 327 -6.38 17.73 -3.44
C THR A 327 -5.82 16.65 -2.51
N TYR A 328 -4.61 16.15 -2.79
CA TYR A 328 -3.93 15.16 -1.94
C TYR A 328 -3.47 15.74 -0.60
N ILE A 329 -3.07 17.02 -0.56
CA ILE A 329 -2.71 17.71 0.69
C ILE A 329 -3.95 17.84 1.58
N VAL A 330 -5.08 18.28 1.02
CA VAL A 330 -6.34 18.40 1.76
C VAL A 330 -6.86 17.03 2.21
N TRP A 331 -6.72 15.99 1.37
CA TRP A 331 -7.02 14.62 1.76
C TRP A 331 -6.16 14.15 2.95
N GLY A 332 -4.86 14.43 2.94
CA GLY A 332 -3.95 14.12 4.05
C GLY A 332 -4.35 14.88 5.32
N ALA A 333 -4.69 16.16 5.20
CA ALA A 333 -5.18 16.98 6.30
C ALA A 333 -6.51 16.46 6.87
N TRP A 334 -7.45 16.03 6.01
CA TRP A 334 -8.73 15.43 6.40
C TRP A 334 -8.53 14.22 7.31
N HIS A 335 -7.70 13.25 6.89
CA HIS A 335 -7.43 12.07 7.71
C HIS A 335 -6.60 12.40 8.96
N GLY A 336 -5.63 13.31 8.87
CA GLY A 336 -4.84 13.77 10.01
C GLY A 336 -5.70 14.41 11.10
N MET A 337 -6.67 15.23 10.69
CA MET A 337 -7.65 15.86 11.58
C MET A 337 -8.52 14.81 12.28
N TRP A 338 -9.11 13.88 11.53
CA TRP A 338 -9.97 12.85 12.14
C TRP A 338 -9.21 11.91 13.09
N LEU A 339 -7.96 11.56 12.78
CA LEU A 339 -7.12 10.80 13.71
C LEU A 339 -6.84 11.57 15.02
N ALA A 340 -6.62 12.89 14.92
CA ALA A 340 -6.43 13.74 16.11
C ALA A 340 -7.73 13.86 16.94
N ILE A 341 -8.88 14.06 16.29
CA ILE A 341 -10.19 14.11 16.94
C ILE A 341 -10.50 12.78 17.64
N GLU A 342 -10.33 11.65 16.96
CA GLU A 342 -10.58 10.32 17.51
C GLU A 342 -9.73 10.05 18.76
N LYS A 343 -8.47 10.50 18.72
CA LYS A 343 -7.55 10.39 19.86
C LYS A 343 -7.93 11.31 21.02
N ALA A 344 -8.38 12.53 20.73
CA ALA A 344 -8.86 13.48 21.74
C ALA A 344 -10.13 13.00 22.45
N LEU A 345 -11.02 12.34 21.70
CA LEU A 345 -12.24 11.73 22.24
C LEU A 345 -11.99 10.41 22.99
N GLY A 346 -10.76 9.89 22.98
CA GLY A 346 -10.41 8.62 23.63
C GLY A 346 -11.23 7.43 23.10
N LEU A 347 -11.65 7.48 21.83
CA LEU A 347 -12.56 6.47 21.29
C LEU A 347 -11.93 5.07 21.32
N ASN A 348 -12.71 4.09 21.77
CA ASN A 348 -12.29 2.70 21.71
C ASN A 348 -12.25 2.23 20.24
N THR A 349 -11.03 2.17 19.70
CA THR A 349 -10.71 1.78 18.33
C THR A 349 -10.80 0.27 18.08
N ASN A 350 -10.98 -0.53 19.14
CA ASN A 350 -11.12 -1.99 19.12
C ASN A 350 -12.47 -2.43 19.70
N SER A 351 -13.56 -1.76 19.31
CA SER A 351 -14.91 -2.06 19.80
C SER A 351 -15.36 -3.48 19.46
N ARG A 352 -15.46 -4.38 20.44
CA ARG A 352 -15.77 -5.81 20.22
C ARG A 352 -17.17 -6.07 19.64
N THR A 353 -18.10 -5.14 19.83
CA THR A 353 -19.44 -5.19 19.22
C THR A 353 -19.49 -4.39 17.92
N PHE A 354 -20.26 -4.87 16.95
CA PHE A 354 -20.52 -4.15 15.72
C PHE A 354 -21.55 -3.06 16.01
N ASN A 355 -21.14 -1.79 15.90
CA ASN A 355 -22.01 -0.64 16.04
C ASN A 355 -22.25 -0.05 14.64
N PRO A 356 -23.46 -0.23 14.06
CA PRO A 356 -23.78 0.25 12.72
C PRO A 356 -23.62 1.76 12.55
N ILE A 357 -23.84 2.55 13.61
CA ILE A 357 -23.71 4.01 13.56
C ILE A 357 -22.24 4.40 13.43
N ARG A 358 -21.35 3.81 14.25
CA ARG A 358 -19.90 4.07 14.17
C ARG A 358 -19.33 3.64 12.83
N TRP A 359 -19.77 2.48 12.34
CA TRP A 359 -19.41 1.98 11.02
C TRP A 359 -19.87 2.96 9.92
N ALA A 360 -21.15 3.34 9.91
CA ALA A 360 -21.71 4.23 8.90
C ALA A 360 -21.01 5.60 8.89
N LEU A 361 -20.74 6.18 10.07
CA LEU A 361 -19.99 7.43 10.20
C LEU A 361 -18.55 7.27 9.67
N THR A 362 -17.84 6.22 10.07
CA THR A 362 -16.46 5.97 9.60
C THR A 362 -16.43 5.77 8.09
N PHE A 363 -17.35 4.97 7.56
CA PHE A 363 -17.47 4.73 6.12
C PHE A 363 -17.77 6.02 5.37
N LEU A 364 -18.72 6.84 5.85
CA LEU A 364 -19.02 8.15 5.28
C LEU A 364 -17.78 9.05 5.27
N LEU A 365 -17.06 9.19 6.38
CA LEU A 365 -15.85 10.02 6.45
C LEU A 365 -14.75 9.56 5.47
N VAL A 366 -14.65 8.25 5.26
CA VAL A 366 -13.72 7.66 4.29
C VAL A 366 -14.18 7.96 2.85
N VAL A 367 -15.48 7.80 2.53
CA VAL A 367 -16.04 8.15 1.21
C VAL A 367 -15.84 9.63 0.91
N MET A 368 -16.07 10.52 1.88
CA MET A 368 -15.79 11.94 1.75
C MET A 368 -14.31 12.18 1.42
N GLY A 369 -13.39 11.50 2.12
CA GLY A 369 -11.96 11.53 1.77
C GLY A 369 -11.70 11.10 0.32
N TRP A 370 -12.38 10.04 -0.15
CA TRP A 370 -12.18 9.56 -1.52
C TRP A 370 -12.67 10.50 -2.61
N VAL A 371 -13.71 11.30 -2.36
CA VAL A 371 -14.17 12.30 -3.34
C VAL A 371 -13.08 13.32 -3.64
N ILE A 372 -12.43 13.86 -2.60
CA ILE A 372 -11.33 14.81 -2.81
C ILE A 372 -10.09 14.12 -3.40
N PHE A 373 -9.82 12.87 -3.01
CA PHE A 373 -8.69 12.10 -3.54
C PHE A 373 -8.85 11.81 -5.04
N ARG A 374 -10.09 11.56 -5.53
CA ARG A 374 -10.38 11.33 -6.96
C ARG A 374 -10.41 12.60 -7.79
N SER A 375 -10.74 13.72 -7.16
CA SER A 375 -10.98 14.97 -7.88
C SER A 375 -9.69 15.51 -8.50
N GLU A 376 -9.78 15.95 -9.75
CA GLU A 376 -8.65 16.54 -10.48
C GLU A 376 -8.17 17.85 -9.84
N ASN A 377 -9.10 18.62 -9.26
CA ASN A 377 -8.81 19.87 -8.58
C ASN A 377 -9.91 20.18 -7.54
N LEU A 378 -9.72 21.27 -6.79
CA LEU A 378 -10.68 21.68 -5.76
C LEU A 378 -12.04 22.11 -6.32
N HIS A 379 -12.10 22.57 -7.57
CA HIS A 379 -13.38 22.94 -8.21
C HIS A 379 -14.24 21.70 -8.47
N VAL A 380 -13.64 20.61 -8.97
CA VAL A 380 -14.34 19.32 -9.15
C VAL A 380 -14.79 18.77 -7.81
N ALA A 381 -13.91 18.77 -6.79
CA ALA A 381 -14.27 18.33 -5.44
C ALA A 381 -15.44 19.14 -4.85
N GLY A 382 -15.39 20.48 -4.99
CA GLY A 382 -16.43 21.37 -4.51
C GLY A 382 -17.79 21.14 -5.18
N ARG A 383 -17.80 20.92 -6.50
CA ARG A 383 -19.04 20.59 -7.23
C ARG A 383 -19.63 19.24 -6.80
N MET A 384 -18.79 18.22 -6.64
CA MET A 384 -19.23 16.91 -6.17
C MET A 384 -19.83 17.02 -4.77
N TYR A 385 -19.17 17.70 -3.83
CA TYR A 385 -19.73 17.92 -2.50
C TYR A 385 -21.02 18.75 -2.52
N GLY A 386 -21.07 19.81 -3.32
CA GLY A 386 -22.28 20.62 -3.49
C GLY A 386 -23.47 19.78 -3.96
N ALA A 387 -23.25 18.89 -4.94
CA ALA A 387 -24.28 17.99 -5.45
C ALA A 387 -24.69 16.88 -4.45
N MET A 388 -23.73 16.30 -3.71
CA MET A 388 -24.01 15.26 -2.71
C MET A 388 -24.95 15.74 -1.61
N PHE A 389 -24.92 17.03 -1.27
CA PHE A 389 -25.72 17.65 -0.19
C PHE A 389 -26.71 18.71 -0.69
N SER A 390 -27.01 18.76 -2.00
CA SER A 390 -28.05 19.67 -2.52
C SER A 390 -29.46 19.16 -2.21
N PHE A 391 -29.63 17.85 -1.99
CA PHE A 391 -30.89 17.14 -1.67
C PHE A 391 -32.06 17.34 -2.64
N GLY A 392 -31.89 18.07 -3.75
CA GLY A 392 -32.96 18.44 -4.69
C GLY A 392 -33.21 17.43 -5.82
N ASP A 393 -32.15 16.78 -6.33
CA ASP A 393 -32.22 15.95 -7.54
C ASP A 393 -31.66 14.54 -7.32
N TRP A 394 -32.46 13.67 -6.67
CA TRP A 394 -32.16 12.24 -6.49
C TRP A 394 -32.44 11.42 -7.77
N GLN A 395 -31.95 11.91 -8.90
CA GLN A 395 -32.04 11.25 -10.19
C GLN A 395 -30.66 11.21 -10.84
N LEU A 396 -30.36 10.21 -11.64
CA LEU A 396 -29.15 10.24 -12.47
C LEU A 396 -29.35 11.25 -13.61
N SER A 397 -28.31 11.96 -14.02
CA SER A 397 -28.38 12.79 -15.23
C SER A 397 -28.69 11.95 -16.47
N GLU A 398 -29.28 12.57 -17.49
CA GLU A 398 -29.60 11.89 -18.77
C GLU A 398 -28.37 11.20 -19.37
N LEU A 399 -27.20 11.84 -19.28
CA LEU A 399 -25.94 11.29 -19.75
C LEU A 399 -25.57 9.98 -19.02
N ASN A 400 -25.70 9.96 -17.70
CA ASN A 400 -25.42 8.76 -16.91
C ASN A 400 -26.49 7.69 -17.09
N GLN A 401 -27.76 8.06 -17.20
CA GLN A 401 -28.84 7.11 -17.50
C GLN A 401 -28.62 6.40 -18.84
N ALA A 402 -28.12 7.12 -19.85
CA ALA A 402 -27.82 6.55 -21.16
C ALA A 402 -26.52 5.73 -21.18
N SER A 403 -25.53 6.09 -20.36
CA SER A 403 -24.19 5.50 -20.41
C SER A 403 -23.99 4.32 -19.47
N ILE A 404 -24.76 4.24 -18.38
CA ILE A 404 -24.63 3.17 -17.38
C ILE A 404 -25.33 1.90 -17.87
N THR A 405 -24.56 0.82 -17.97
CA THR A 405 -25.03 -0.50 -18.38
C THR A 405 -25.50 -1.34 -17.19
N GLY A 406 -26.39 -2.30 -17.43
CA GLY A 406 -26.81 -3.26 -16.41
C GLY A 406 -25.64 -4.06 -15.80
N LEU A 407 -24.59 -4.32 -16.58
CA LEU A 407 -23.37 -4.97 -16.09
C LEU A 407 -22.65 -4.12 -15.04
N GLN A 408 -22.55 -2.80 -15.23
CA GLN A 408 -21.93 -1.89 -14.27
C GLN A 408 -22.70 -1.84 -12.95
N VAL A 409 -24.03 -1.73 -13.02
CA VAL A 409 -24.90 -1.75 -11.84
C VAL A 409 -24.77 -3.09 -11.09
N ALA A 410 -24.86 -4.21 -11.80
CA ALA A 410 -24.71 -5.54 -11.21
C ALA A 410 -23.32 -5.71 -10.56
N THR A 411 -22.27 -5.23 -11.22
CA THR A 411 -20.89 -5.27 -10.68
C THR A 411 -20.76 -4.42 -9.41
N LEU A 412 -21.38 -3.24 -9.36
CA LEU A 412 -21.38 -2.38 -8.18
C LEU A 412 -22.08 -3.06 -7.00
N VAL A 413 -23.24 -3.67 -7.24
CA VAL A 413 -23.97 -4.45 -6.22
C VAL A 413 -23.13 -5.61 -5.72
N VAL A 414 -22.56 -6.42 -6.63
CA VAL A 414 -21.69 -7.55 -6.27
C VAL A 414 -20.47 -7.08 -5.48
N ALA A 415 -19.86 -5.95 -5.85
CA ALA A 415 -18.73 -5.37 -5.15
C ALA A 415 -19.07 -5.04 -3.68
N TYR A 416 -20.19 -4.35 -3.44
CA TYR A 416 -20.61 -3.99 -2.08
C TYR A 416 -21.14 -5.17 -1.26
N VAL A 417 -21.83 -6.13 -1.88
CA VAL A 417 -22.23 -7.39 -1.22
C VAL A 417 -20.97 -8.17 -0.80
N THR A 418 -19.96 -8.23 -1.66
CA THR A 418 -18.67 -8.87 -1.36
C THR A 418 -17.98 -8.17 -0.18
N LEU A 419 -17.88 -6.84 -0.21
CA LEU A 419 -17.29 -6.04 0.87
C LEU A 419 -18.03 -6.24 2.21
N ALA A 420 -19.35 -6.23 2.20
CA ALA A 420 -20.17 -6.41 3.39
C ALA A 420 -20.04 -7.84 3.95
N PHE A 421 -20.17 -8.86 3.10
CA PHE A 421 -20.09 -10.26 3.51
C PHE A 421 -18.72 -10.59 4.11
N PHE A 422 -17.62 -10.28 3.41
CA PHE A 422 -16.28 -10.57 3.91
C PHE A 422 -15.87 -9.66 5.07
N GLY A 423 -16.33 -8.41 5.08
CA GLY A 423 -16.12 -7.50 6.20
C GLY A 423 -16.76 -8.01 7.48
N LEU A 424 -18.06 -8.34 7.45
CA LEU A 424 -18.79 -8.89 8.60
C LEU A 424 -18.21 -10.24 9.04
N ARG A 425 -17.87 -11.11 8.08
CA ARG A 425 -17.20 -12.39 8.39
C ARG A 425 -15.88 -12.17 9.13
N ASP A 426 -15.00 -11.29 8.65
CA ASP A 426 -13.73 -10.97 9.34
C ASP A 426 -14.00 -10.39 10.73
N PHE A 427 -15.01 -9.54 10.87
CA PHE A 427 -15.39 -8.96 12.15
C PHE A 427 -15.77 -10.02 13.19
N TYR A 428 -16.63 -10.98 12.83
CA TYR A 428 -17.12 -12.01 13.77
C TYR A 428 -16.14 -13.16 13.99
N MET A 429 -15.35 -13.55 12.98
CA MET A 429 -14.46 -14.72 13.07
C MET A 429 -13.09 -14.41 13.66
N ASN A 430 -12.54 -13.21 13.41
CA ASN A 430 -11.15 -12.88 13.73
C ASN A 430 -10.97 -11.97 14.94
N ARG A 431 -12.06 -11.63 15.66
CA ARG A 431 -11.99 -10.87 16.91
C ARG A 431 -12.17 -11.84 18.08
N PRO A 432 -11.18 -11.97 18.99
CA PRO A 432 -11.27 -12.94 20.08
C PRO A 432 -12.49 -12.65 20.95
N ALA A 433 -13.28 -13.69 21.23
CA ALA A 433 -14.36 -13.65 22.20
C ALA A 433 -13.82 -13.27 23.59
N ASP A 434 -14.65 -12.62 24.40
CA ASP A 434 -14.30 -12.27 25.77
C ASP A 434 -13.80 -13.51 26.51
N LYS A 435 -12.52 -13.53 26.93
CA LYS A 435 -12.18 -14.30 28.12
C LYS A 435 -12.93 -13.60 29.25
N ALA A 436 -14.05 -14.21 29.67
CA ALA A 436 -14.76 -13.86 30.88
C ALA A 436 -13.72 -13.61 31.99
N ALA A 437 -13.92 -12.53 32.73
CA ALA A 437 -13.06 -12.10 33.83
C ALA A 437 -12.67 -13.28 34.73
N SER A 438 -11.48 -13.83 34.50
CA SER A 438 -10.81 -14.69 35.47
C SER A 438 -10.38 -13.76 36.59
N LYS A 439 -11.17 -13.79 37.68
CA LYS A 439 -10.94 -13.21 39.00
C LYS A 439 -9.51 -12.69 39.21
N ALA A 440 -9.40 -11.39 39.44
CA ALA A 440 -8.20 -10.77 39.95
C ALA A 440 -7.78 -11.45 41.26
N THR A 441 -6.63 -12.10 41.26
CA THR A 441 -5.83 -12.30 42.47
C THR A 441 -5.17 -10.93 42.77
N PRO A 442 -5.29 -10.38 43.98
CA PRO A 442 -4.73 -9.07 44.29
C PRO A 442 -3.21 -9.22 44.45
N ASP A 443 -2.44 -8.72 43.48
CA ASP A 443 -0.99 -8.67 43.60
C ASP A 443 -0.57 -7.36 44.26
N LEU A 444 0.24 -7.52 45.30
CA LEU A 444 0.69 -6.49 46.23
C LEU A 444 1.58 -5.46 45.52
N GLY A 445 1.46 -4.22 45.97
CA GLY A 445 2.08 -3.07 45.33
C GLY A 445 3.61 -3.11 45.29
N VAL A 446 4.15 -2.53 44.22
CA VAL A 446 5.50 -1.96 44.21
C VAL A 446 5.44 -0.65 43.43
N GLN A 447 5.59 0.46 44.16
CA GLN A 447 5.96 1.78 43.65
C GLN A 447 7.30 1.69 42.94
N ALA A 448 7.41 2.26 41.74
CA ALA A 448 8.68 2.46 41.06
C ALA A 448 8.99 3.96 40.98
N ASP A 449 9.56 4.49 42.07
CA ASP A 449 10.36 5.71 42.08
C ASP A 449 11.85 5.33 41.97
N GLY A 450 12.60 5.93 41.03
CA GLY A 450 14.08 5.86 41.00
C GLY A 450 14.74 5.89 39.61
N PRO A 451 15.82 6.67 39.40
CA PRO A 451 16.34 7.02 38.06
C PRO A 451 17.46 6.11 37.50
N ALA A 452 17.66 6.20 36.18
CA ALA A 452 18.83 5.90 35.34
C ALA A 452 19.93 4.94 35.87
N ASN A 453 19.98 3.72 35.30
CA ASN A 453 21.16 3.00 34.77
C ASN A 453 20.84 1.49 34.68
N ALA A 454 20.78 0.93 33.48
CA ALA A 454 20.69 -0.52 33.30
C ALA A 454 21.80 -1.02 32.37
N VAL A 455 22.76 -1.71 32.99
CA VAL A 455 23.82 -2.50 32.38
C VAL A 455 23.22 -3.71 31.65
N ALA A 456 23.93 -4.18 30.61
CA ALA A 456 23.56 -5.33 29.78
C ALA A 456 23.29 -6.59 30.61
N GLY A 457 22.05 -7.07 30.58
CA GLY A 457 21.61 -8.30 31.24
C GLY A 457 21.82 -9.54 30.37
N THR A 458 22.52 -10.51 30.94
CA THR A 458 22.75 -11.89 30.45
C THR A 458 21.44 -12.66 30.21
N ILE A 459 21.40 -13.39 29.09
CA ILE A 459 20.27 -14.24 28.67
C ILE A 459 20.30 -15.55 29.46
N LYS A 460 19.22 -15.89 30.18
CA LYS A 460 18.98 -17.24 30.72
C LYS A 460 18.14 -18.04 29.72
N ALA A 461 18.67 -19.19 29.29
CA ALA A 461 17.98 -20.12 28.41
C ALA A 461 16.77 -20.78 29.09
N VAL A 462 15.69 -21.00 28.34
CA VAL A 462 14.53 -21.80 28.76
C VAL A 462 14.77 -23.26 28.32
N PRO A 463 14.45 -24.28 29.14
CA PRO A 463 14.66 -25.68 28.75
C PRO A 463 13.83 -26.05 27.51
N GLY A 464 14.50 -26.39 26.41
CA GLY A 464 13.87 -26.80 25.13
C GLY A 464 14.43 -26.11 23.88
N ASP A 465 15.29 -25.11 24.02
CA ASP A 465 15.89 -24.39 22.87
C ASP A 465 17.04 -25.18 22.21
N ASN A 466 17.06 -25.21 20.88
CA ASN A 466 18.22 -25.66 20.11
C ASN A 466 19.38 -24.65 20.24
N PRO A 467 20.65 -25.09 20.29
CA PRO A 467 21.80 -24.19 20.43
C PRO A 467 21.86 -23.18 19.27
N GLY A 468 21.66 -21.88 19.55
CA GLY A 468 21.76 -20.80 18.57
C GLY A 468 20.50 -19.95 18.36
N SER A 469 19.38 -20.22 19.05
CA SER A 469 18.21 -19.32 19.02
C SER A 469 18.50 -18.04 19.83
N ILE A 470 18.63 -16.91 19.13
CA ILE A 470 18.68 -15.59 19.78
C ILE A 470 17.25 -15.05 19.85
N HIS A 471 16.59 -15.23 21.00
CA HIS A 471 15.34 -14.53 21.30
C HIS A 471 15.63 -13.15 21.89
N GLN A 472 15.27 -12.07 21.16
CA GLN A 472 15.23 -10.72 21.72
C GLN A 472 13.92 -10.53 22.52
N PRO A 473 13.95 -9.92 23.73
CA PRO A 473 12.75 -9.66 24.51
C PRO A 473 11.88 -8.61 23.82
N GLY A 474 10.62 -8.95 23.52
CA GLY A 474 9.61 -8.00 23.03
C GLY A 474 9.14 -8.21 21.59
N TYR A 475 9.68 -9.20 20.86
CA TYR A 475 9.16 -9.63 19.58
C TYR A 475 8.94 -11.14 19.58
N THR A 476 7.68 -11.57 19.58
CA THR A 476 7.34 -12.90 19.08
C THR A 476 7.62 -12.90 17.58
N VAL A 477 8.79 -13.39 17.18
CA VAL A 477 8.98 -13.92 15.83
C VAL A 477 7.97 -15.05 15.72
N GLY A 478 6.88 -14.81 15.00
CA GLY A 478 5.81 -15.77 14.82
C GLY A 478 6.35 -17.04 14.17
N VAL A 479 6.68 -18.03 14.98
CA VAL A 479 6.63 -19.43 14.56
C VAL A 479 5.17 -19.66 14.19
N GLU A 480 4.94 -20.01 12.93
CA GLU A 480 3.65 -19.91 12.24
C GLU A 480 3.15 -18.47 12.07
N ALA A 481 3.75 -17.74 11.12
CA ALA A 481 2.95 -16.80 10.34
C ALA A 481 1.82 -17.62 9.70
N GLN A 482 0.68 -17.73 10.39
CA GLN A 482 -0.58 -18.12 9.82
C GLN A 482 -0.78 -17.21 8.61
N VAL A 483 -0.43 -17.74 7.45
CA VAL A 483 -1.17 -17.46 6.24
C VAL A 483 -2.60 -17.76 6.64
N GLN A 484 -3.35 -16.72 7.00
CA GLN A 484 -4.78 -16.80 7.01
C GLN A 484 -5.11 -17.29 5.60
N PRO A 485 -5.65 -18.52 5.42
CA PRO A 485 -6.01 -19.01 4.11
C PRO A 485 -6.81 -17.88 3.48
N ALA A 486 -6.38 -17.47 2.29
CA ALA A 486 -6.90 -16.31 1.63
C ALA A 486 -8.44 -16.31 1.83
N TYR A 487 -8.93 -15.19 2.36
CA TYR A 487 -10.17 -14.98 3.14
C TYR A 487 -11.49 -15.56 2.57
N TRP A 488 -11.44 -16.13 1.37
CA TRP A 488 -12.50 -16.80 0.62
C TRP A 488 -12.56 -18.33 0.74
N VAL A 489 -11.50 -19.08 1.15
CA VAL A 489 -11.49 -20.57 0.94
C VAL A 489 -11.71 -21.43 2.20
N ALA A 490 -11.84 -20.87 3.40
CA ALA A 490 -11.77 -21.71 4.60
C ALA A 490 -12.99 -22.65 4.80
N ASP A 491 -14.19 -22.27 4.34
CA ASP A 491 -15.45 -22.93 4.78
C ASP A 491 -16.34 -23.49 3.64
N TRP A 492 -15.92 -23.39 2.38
CA TRP A 492 -16.63 -23.99 1.24
C TRP A 492 -15.93 -25.27 0.77
N PRO A 493 -16.61 -26.17 0.02
CA PRO A 493 -15.92 -27.27 -0.63
C PRO A 493 -14.77 -26.68 -1.45
N ARG A 494 -13.53 -26.90 -1.00
CA ARG A 494 -12.33 -26.22 -1.53
C ARG A 494 -12.26 -26.28 -3.05
N TYR A 495 -12.76 -27.38 -3.62
CA TYR A 495 -12.87 -27.62 -5.06
C TYR A 495 -13.88 -26.71 -5.76
N ALA A 496 -15.07 -26.49 -5.17
CA ALA A 496 -16.09 -25.60 -5.74
C ALA A 496 -15.59 -24.15 -5.79
N MET A 497 -14.96 -23.67 -4.72
CA MET A 497 -14.39 -22.32 -4.70
C MET A 497 -13.25 -22.16 -5.71
N ARG A 498 -12.33 -23.13 -5.79
CA ARG A 498 -11.25 -23.12 -6.80
C ARG A 498 -11.78 -23.15 -8.23
N ALA A 499 -12.82 -23.95 -8.50
CA ALA A 499 -13.47 -23.99 -9.81
C ALA A 499 -14.12 -22.65 -10.16
N LEU A 500 -14.82 -22.02 -9.20
CA LEU A 500 -15.42 -20.70 -9.39
C LEU A 500 -14.37 -19.62 -9.68
N ILE A 501 -13.27 -19.60 -8.92
CA ILE A 501 -12.15 -18.69 -9.16
C ILE A 501 -11.58 -18.89 -10.57
N LEU A 502 -11.39 -20.14 -10.99
CA LEU A 502 -10.87 -20.44 -12.32
C LEU A 502 -11.83 -19.94 -13.42
N LEU A 503 -13.14 -20.19 -13.29
CA LEU A 503 -14.15 -19.73 -14.25
C LEU A 503 -14.18 -18.19 -14.34
N LEU A 504 -14.17 -17.50 -13.20
CA LEU A 504 -14.15 -16.03 -13.15
C LEU A 504 -12.84 -15.45 -13.70
N PHE A 505 -11.73 -16.13 -13.50
CA PHE A 505 -10.44 -15.75 -14.05
C PHE A 505 -10.44 -15.88 -15.59
N VAL A 506 -10.96 -16.99 -16.13
CA VAL A 506 -11.14 -17.16 -17.58
C VAL A 506 -12.07 -16.08 -18.14
N ALA A 507 -13.19 -15.79 -17.49
CA ALA A 507 -14.08 -14.70 -17.91
C ALA A 507 -13.38 -13.33 -17.92
N SER A 508 -12.50 -13.08 -16.94
CA SER A 508 -11.72 -11.85 -16.84
C SER A 508 -10.67 -11.77 -17.97
N ILE A 509 -10.03 -12.87 -18.35
CA ILE A 509 -9.12 -12.93 -19.51
C ILE A 509 -9.87 -12.64 -20.81
N LEU A 510 -11.06 -13.22 -20.99
CA LEU A 510 -11.89 -12.97 -22.17
C LEU A 510 -12.30 -11.49 -22.25
N LYS A 511 -12.69 -10.90 -21.11
CA LYS A 511 -12.98 -9.46 -21.01
C LYS A 511 -11.77 -8.60 -21.37
N LEU A 512 -10.60 -8.89 -20.80
CA LEU A 512 -9.35 -8.18 -21.11
C LEU A 512 -9.04 -8.25 -22.61
N SER A 513 -9.19 -9.43 -23.20
CA SER A 513 -8.94 -9.65 -24.62
C SER A 513 -9.91 -8.85 -25.49
N ALA A 514 -11.20 -8.82 -25.15
CA ALA A 514 -12.20 -8.02 -25.86
C ALA A 514 -11.91 -6.52 -25.79
N GLN A 515 -11.43 -6.02 -24.64
CA GLN A 515 -11.06 -4.61 -24.47
C GLN A 515 -9.75 -4.25 -25.18
N SER A 516 -8.80 -5.18 -25.29
CA SER A 516 -7.51 -4.95 -25.99
C SER A 516 -7.64 -4.74 -27.51
N PHE A 517 -8.82 -4.98 -28.09
CA PHE A 517 -9.16 -4.59 -29.46
C PHE A 517 -9.56 -3.10 -29.61
N SER A 518 -9.66 -2.35 -28.50
CA SER A 518 -9.77 -0.89 -28.52
C SER A 518 -8.37 -0.27 -28.40
N PRO A 519 -7.93 0.57 -29.36
CA PRO A 519 -6.56 1.05 -29.39
C PRO A 519 -6.24 1.96 -28.19
N PHE A 520 -5.24 1.55 -27.40
CA PHE A 520 -4.31 2.40 -26.63
C PHE A 520 -4.90 3.55 -25.81
N LEU A 521 -5.56 3.25 -24.69
CA LEU A 521 -5.84 4.23 -23.63
C LEU A 521 -5.68 3.59 -22.24
N TYR A 522 -4.44 3.34 -21.82
CA TYR A 522 -4.13 3.21 -20.41
C TYR A 522 -2.79 3.91 -20.17
N PHE A 523 -2.75 4.77 -19.15
CA PHE A 523 -1.67 5.69 -18.74
C PHE A 523 -1.76 7.12 -19.28
N GLN A 524 -2.75 7.87 -18.80
CA GLN A 524 -2.50 9.25 -18.36
C GLN A 524 -2.52 9.24 -16.84
N PHE A 525 -1.33 9.31 -16.24
CA PHE A 525 -1.12 9.72 -14.86
C PHE A 525 -0.46 11.10 -14.89
#